data_AF-A0A9E4GKK6-F1
#
_entry.id   AF-A0A9E4GKK6-F1
#
_cell.length_a   1.000
_cell.length_b   1.000
_cell.length_c   1.000
_cell.angle_alpha   90.00
_cell.angle_beta   90.00
_cell.angle_gamma   90.00
#
_symmetry.space_group_name_H-M   'P 1'
#
loop_
_entity.id
_entity.type
_entity.pdbx_description
1 polymer ?
#
loop_
_entity_poly.entity_id
_entity_poly.type
_entity_poly.pdbx_seq_one_letter_code
_entity_poly.pdbx_strand_id
1 'polypeptide(L)' 'MKAQWVVPITRTERNGLRETSWADASQVKSVSGKRFGNRIGKLERQALEEIVEMIAHCVGYRPRRRT' A
#
# COMPACT_ATOMS: atom_id res chain seq x y z
N MET A 1 -2.81 -19.32 3.71
CA MET A 1 -2.27 -18.88 2.40
C MET A 1 -2.06 -17.38 2.44
N LYS A 2 -0.90 -16.86 2.05
CA LYS A 2 -0.74 -15.41 1.77
C LYS A 2 -1.23 -15.16 0.35
N ALA A 3 -2.11 -14.18 0.16
CA ALA A 3 -2.59 -13.83 -1.16
C ALA A 3 -1.49 -13.10 -1.95
N GLN A 4 -1.45 -13.24 -3.27
CA GLN A 4 -0.39 -12.63 -4.08
C GLN A 4 -0.48 -11.10 -4.13
N TRP A 5 -1.62 -10.53 -3.74
CA TRP A 5 -1.94 -9.11 -3.77
C TRP A 5 -1.76 -8.39 -2.42
N VAL A 6 -1.11 -9.02 -1.44
CA VAL A 6 -0.79 -8.36 -0.16
C VAL A 6 0.69 -8.04 -0.05
N VAL A 7 1.00 -6.80 0.34
CA VAL A 7 2.36 -6.33 0.60
C VAL A 7 2.59 -6.30 2.12
N PRO A 8 3.59 -7.02 2.66
CA PRO A 8 3.89 -6.95 4.09
C PRO A 8 4.51 -5.59 4.45
N ILE A 9 4.03 -4.99 5.54
CA ILE A 9 4.59 -3.76 6.11
C ILE A 9 5.17 -4.09 7.48
N THR A 10 6.48 -4.19 7.54
CA THR A 10 7.21 -4.36 8.80
C THR A 10 6.98 -3.16 9.69
N ARG A 11 6.74 -3.41 10.99
CA ARG A 11 6.64 -2.34 11.99
C ARG A 11 7.94 -1.53 12.02
N THR A 12 7.80 -0.21 12.02
CA THR A 12 8.90 0.73 12.25
C THR A 12 8.44 1.81 13.23
N GLU A 13 9.37 2.56 13.82
CA GLU A 13 9.01 3.70 14.67
C GLU A 13 8.28 4.80 13.88
N ARG A 14 8.53 4.89 12.57
CA ARG A 14 7.99 5.93 11.70
C ARG A 14 6.57 5.65 11.21
N ASN A 15 6.22 4.39 10.97
CA ASN A 15 4.91 4.04 10.40
C ASN A 15 3.80 3.93 11.45
N GLY A 16 4.13 3.95 12.74
CA GLY A 16 3.16 3.98 13.84
C GLY A 16 2.36 2.69 13.99
N LEU A 17 2.79 1.60 13.34
CA LEU A 17 2.16 0.29 13.48
C LEU A 17 2.51 -0.33 14.85
N ARG A 18 1.53 -0.99 15.46
CA ARG A 18 1.74 -1.76 16.70
C ARG A 18 2.41 -3.11 16.45
N GLU A 19 2.22 -3.64 15.25
CA GLU A 19 2.75 -4.93 14.80
C GLU A 19 2.96 -4.93 13.27
N THR A 20 3.69 -5.91 12.77
CA THR A 20 3.81 -6.13 11.32
C THR A 20 2.43 -6.36 10.73
N SER A 21 2.12 -5.61 9.68
CA SER A 21 0.78 -5.57 9.07
C SER A 21 0.87 -5.86 7.56
N TRP A 22 -0.27 -5.85 6.87
CA TRP A 22 -0.34 -6.05 5.43
C TRP A 22 -1.18 -4.97 4.76
N ALA A 23 -0.69 -4.45 3.63
CA ALA A 23 -1.51 -3.67 2.71
C ALA A 23 -2.13 -4.59 1.66
N ASP A 24 -3.45 -4.62 1.61
CA ASP A 24 -4.21 -5.40 0.62
C ASP A 24 -4.53 -4.55 -0.61
N ALA A 25 -3.82 -4.80 -1.71
CA ALA A 25 -3.98 -4.06 -2.96
C ALA A 25 -5.30 -4.38 -3.69
N SER A 26 -5.99 -5.47 -3.34
CA SER A 26 -7.33 -5.78 -3.87
C SER A 26 -8.44 -4.92 -3.22
N GLN A 27 -8.15 -4.28 -2.09
CA GLN A 27 -9.11 -3.52 -1.29
C GLN A 27 -8.97 -1.99 -1.46
N VAL A 28 -8.30 -1.52 -2.52
CA VAL A 28 -8.16 -0.08 -2.79
C VAL A 28 -9.52 0.58 -3.01
N LYS A 29 -9.74 1.72 -2.36
CA LYS A 29 -11.01 2.47 -2.40
C LYS A 29 -10.74 3.96 -2.50
N SER A 30 -11.55 4.65 -3.31
CA SER A 30 -11.62 6.11 -3.26
C SER A 30 -12.45 6.53 -2.05
N VAL A 31 -11.90 7.39 -1.19
CA VAL A 31 -12.55 7.85 0.03
C VAL A 31 -12.56 9.38 0.10
N SER A 32 -13.62 9.95 0.68
CA SER A 32 -13.68 11.39 0.95
C SER A 32 -12.60 11.82 1.94
N GLY A 33 -12.06 13.03 1.76
CA GLY A 33 -11.15 13.67 2.73
C GLY A 33 -11.69 13.69 4.17
N LYS A 34 -13.03 13.74 4.33
CA LYS A 34 -13.70 13.74 5.64
C LYS A 34 -13.61 12.41 6.40
N ARG A 35 -13.25 11.31 5.73
CA ARG A 35 -13.08 10.00 6.37
C ARG A 35 -11.71 9.85 7.05
N PHE A 36 -10.75 10.73 6.76
CA PHE A 36 -9.47 10.71 7.44
C PHE A 36 -9.64 11.32 8.84
N GLY A 37 -9.32 10.54 9.87
CA GLY A 37 -9.22 11.00 11.26
C GLY A 37 -7.77 11.36 11.60
N ASN A 38 -7.13 10.51 12.40
CA ASN A 38 -5.75 10.74 12.87
C ASN A 38 -4.71 10.16 11.92
N ARG A 39 -3.60 10.89 11.72
CA ARG A 39 -2.41 10.34 11.07
C ARG A 39 -1.71 9.37 12.03
N ILE A 40 -1.50 8.13 11.61
CA ILE A 40 -0.82 7.11 12.42
C ILE A 40 0.71 7.14 12.26
N GLY A 41 1.22 7.52 11.09
CA GLY A 41 2.65 7.51 10.79
C GLY A 41 2.94 7.78 9.32
N LYS A 42 4.13 7.40 8.87
CA LYS A 42 4.58 7.54 7.47
C LYS A 42 5.32 6.27 7.03
N LEU A 43 5.01 5.80 5.84
CA LEU A 43 5.71 4.68 5.20
C LEU A 43 7.06 5.12 4.66
N GLU A 44 7.99 4.17 4.62
CA GLU A 44 9.20 4.31 3.83
C GLU A 44 8.89 4.31 2.33
N ARG A 45 9.75 4.97 1.56
CA ARG A 45 9.59 5.11 0.11
C ARG A 45 9.45 3.76 -0.58
N GLN A 46 10.34 2.82 -0.24
CA GLN A 46 10.34 1.49 -0.82
C GLN A 46 9.00 0.75 -0.58
N ALA A 47 8.48 0.79 0.65
CA ALA A 47 7.20 0.14 0.96
C ALA A 47 6.03 0.77 0.18
N LEU A 48 6.06 2.09 -0.02
CA LEU A 48 5.06 2.77 -0.85
C LEU A 48 5.17 2.37 -2.32
N GLU A 49 6.39 2.27 -2.86
CA GLU A 49 6.66 1.84 -4.24
C GLU A 49 6.11 0.41 -4.46
N GLU A 50 6.41 -0.53 -3.56
CA GLU A 50 5.90 -1.91 -3.61
C GLU A 50 4.36 -1.98 -3.57
N ILE A 51 3.71 -1.16 -2.73
CA ILE A 51 2.25 -1.07 -2.68
C ILE A 51 1.70 -0.55 -4.01
N VAL A 52 2.29 0.49 -4.59
CA VAL A 52 1.83 1.07 -5.85
C VAL A 52 1.99 0.08 -7.01
N GLU A 53 3.11 -0.63 -7.07
CA GLU A 53 3.33 -1.69 -8.06
C GLU A 53 2.29 -2.81 -7.94
N MET A 54 1.97 -3.23 -6.71
CA MET A 54 0.96 -4.26 -6.49
C MET A 54 -0.44 -3.78 -6.88
N ILE A 55 -0.78 -2.51 -6.60
CA ILE A 55 -2.05 -1.92 -7.06
C ILE A 55 -2.11 -1.92 -8.59
N ALA A 56 -1.03 -1.50 -9.26
CA ALA A 56 -0.94 -1.53 -10.71
C ALA A 56 -1.14 -2.94 -11.26
N HIS A 57 -0.55 -3.95 -10.62
CA HIS A 57 -0.77 -5.36 -10.95
C HIS A 57 -2.24 -5.77 -10.78
N CYS A 58 -2.87 -5.45 -9.66
CA CYS A 58 -4.28 -5.78 -9.37
C CYS A 58 -5.26 -5.17 -10.38
N VAL A 59 -4.98 -3.95 -10.88
CA VAL A 59 -5.85 -3.29 -11.87
C VAL A 59 -5.45 -3.58 -13.32
N GLY A 60 -4.45 -4.46 -13.54
CA GLY A 60 -3.96 -4.80 -14.87
C GLY A 60 -3.27 -3.64 -15.60
N TYR A 61 -2.77 -2.64 -14.86
CA TYR A 61 -2.07 -1.51 -15.46
C TYR A 61 -0.73 -1.96 -16.05
N ARG A 62 -0.54 -1.64 -17.34
CA ARG A 62 0.72 -1.87 -18.05
C ARG A 62 1.26 -0.52 -18.51
N PRO A 63 2.37 -0.02 -17.93
CA PRO A 63 2.95 1.24 -18.38
C PRO A 63 3.33 1.11 -19.85
N ARG A 64 2.93 2.10 -20.67
CA ARG A 64 3.40 2.19 -22.05
C ARG A 64 4.92 2.34 -22.03
N ARG A 65 5.63 1.40 -22.65
CA ARG A 65 7.06 1.59 -22.94
C ARG A 65 7.18 2.81 -23.86
N ARG A 66 7.90 3.84 -23.42
CA ARG A 66 8.34 4.91 -24.33
C ARG A 66 9.46 4.30 -25.18
N THR A 67 9.15 3.98 -26.43
CA THR A 67 10.12 3.71 -27.50
C THR A 67 10.75 5.01 -27.96
#